data_AF-A0A0M8W464-F1
#
_entry.id   AF-A0A0M8W464-F1
#
_cell.length_a   1.000
_cell.length_b   1.000
_cell.length_c   1.000
_cell.angle_alpha   90.00
_cell.angle_beta   90.00
_cell.angle_gamma   90.00
#
_symmetry.space_group_name_H-M   'P 1'
#
loop_
_entity.id
_entity.type
_entity.pdbx_description
1 polymer ?
#
loop_
_entity_poly.entity_id
_entity_poly.type
_entity_poly.pdbx_seq_one_letter_code
_entity_poly.pdbx_strand_id
1 'polypeptide(L)'
;MTHDADWVLDDGAATAAASDVGEGAGPSVHLVLVRQLPGSPLVVPLAGRAALDLQAEQTTVDSGTVRVLLDSSLVVHAGEDIAPQVVDALQHMAVPPLFRSSPWLRRCRALVLHDGRAVLGGVCIGYRTGRGLWVDHAEVTDE
;
A
#
# COMPACT_ATOMS: atom_id res chain seq x y z
N MET A 1 -13.32 17.45 -65.91
CA MET A 1 -13.62 17.55 -64.47
C MET A 1 -12.42 16.95 -63.75
N THR A 2 -11.80 17.77 -62.92
CA THR A 2 -10.49 17.59 -62.28
C THR A 2 -10.60 16.71 -61.02
N HIS A 3 -9.50 16.02 -60.69
CA HIS A 3 -9.08 15.44 -59.39
C HIS A 3 -10.08 15.46 -58.23
N ASP A 4 -10.21 14.33 -57.51
CA ASP A 4 -9.48 14.20 -56.24
C ASP A 4 -9.42 12.74 -55.76
N ALA A 5 -8.25 12.32 -55.32
CA ALA A 5 -8.03 11.07 -54.62
C ALA A 5 -8.07 11.39 -53.13
N ASP A 6 -8.89 10.68 -52.34
CA ASP A 6 -8.77 10.73 -50.88
C ASP A 6 -9.00 9.34 -50.27
N TRP A 7 -7.86 8.74 -49.91
CA TRP A 7 -7.53 8.17 -48.61
C TRP A 7 -8.50 7.21 -47.89
N VAL A 8 -7.98 5.99 -47.71
CA VAL A 8 -8.36 4.95 -46.76
C VAL A 8 -8.31 5.45 -45.31
N LEU A 9 -9.36 5.21 -44.52
CA LEU A 9 -9.21 4.82 -43.11
C LEU A 9 -10.21 3.72 -42.76
N ASP A 10 -9.63 2.54 -42.56
CA ASP A 10 -10.15 1.40 -41.83
C ASP A 10 -10.54 1.85 -40.41
N ASP A 11 -11.83 2.06 -40.15
CA ASP A 11 -12.33 2.19 -38.78
C ASP A 11 -12.48 0.78 -38.22
N GLY A 12 -11.32 0.18 -37.95
CA GLY A 12 -11.22 -0.94 -37.03
C GLY A 12 -11.73 -0.44 -35.68
N ALA A 13 -13.03 -0.62 -35.45
CA ALA A 13 -13.67 -0.43 -34.16
C ALA A 13 -12.99 -1.33 -33.14
N ALA A 14 -11.90 -0.82 -32.56
CA ALA A 14 -11.26 -1.42 -31.42
C ALA A 14 -12.30 -1.43 -30.31
N THR A 15 -12.77 -2.63 -30.01
CA THR A 15 -13.48 -3.00 -28.80
C THR A 15 -12.77 -2.40 -27.60
N ALA A 16 -13.21 -1.21 -27.18
CA ALA A 16 -13.08 -0.80 -25.80
C ALA A 16 -14.12 -1.63 -25.06
N ALA A 17 -13.70 -2.85 -24.68
CA ALA A 17 -14.31 -3.52 -23.56
C ALA A 17 -14.29 -2.50 -22.42
N ALA A 18 -15.46 -1.95 -22.12
CA ALA A 18 -15.72 -1.46 -20.79
C ALA A 18 -15.47 -2.69 -19.91
N SER A 19 -14.28 -2.75 -19.32
CA SER A 19 -14.07 -3.60 -18.16
C SER A 19 -15.06 -3.08 -17.14
N ASP A 20 -16.23 -3.70 -17.15
CA ASP A 20 -17.12 -3.86 -16.02
C ASP A 20 -16.31 -4.58 -14.94
N VAL A 21 -15.36 -3.85 -14.34
CA VAL A 21 -14.83 -4.18 -13.02
C VAL A 21 -15.85 -3.57 -12.06
N GLY A 22 -17.04 -4.14 -12.09
CA GLY A 22 -17.84 -4.35 -10.89
C GLY A 22 -17.29 -5.56 -10.12
N GLU A 23 -15.97 -5.69 -10.06
CA GLU A 23 -15.32 -6.74 -9.29
C GLU A 23 -15.41 -6.28 -7.83
N GLY A 24 -16.26 -6.97 -7.06
CA GLY A 24 -16.69 -6.55 -5.73
C GLY A 24 -15.54 -5.94 -4.95
N ALA A 25 -15.70 -4.66 -4.56
CA ALA A 25 -14.73 -3.94 -3.76
C ALA A 25 -14.60 -4.64 -2.41
N GLY A 26 -13.79 -5.69 -2.38
CA GLY A 26 -13.44 -6.41 -1.18
C GLY A 26 -12.82 -5.44 -0.17
N PRO A 27 -12.79 -5.82 1.11
CA PRO A 27 -12.14 -5.03 2.14
C PRO A 27 -10.75 -4.56 1.67
N SER A 28 -10.54 -3.24 1.67
CA SER A 28 -9.24 -2.63 1.33
C SER A 28 -8.65 -1.93 2.54
N VAL A 29 -7.32 -1.90 2.61
CA VAL A 29 -6.58 -1.26 3.70
C VAL A 29 -5.51 -0.36 3.13
N HIS A 30 -5.51 0.91 3.56
CA HIS A 30 -4.42 1.83 3.26
C HIS A 30 -3.29 1.60 4.27
N LEU A 31 -2.12 1.22 3.77
CA LEU A 31 -0.92 1.03 4.57
C LEU A 31 0.09 2.11 4.25
N VAL A 32 0.84 2.54 5.25
CA VAL A 32 2.09 3.28 5.11
C VAL A 32 3.22 2.34 5.50
N LEU A 33 4.14 2.11 4.58
CA LEU A 33 5.28 1.27 4.80
C LEU A 33 6.42 2.06 5.43
N VAL A 34 6.91 1.57 6.56
CA VAL A 34 8.03 2.16 7.28
C VAL A 34 9.03 1.07 7.67
N ARG A 35 10.30 1.44 7.82
CA ARG A 35 11.37 0.56 8.31
C ARG A 35 11.70 0.92 9.73
N GLN A 36 11.77 -0.05 10.63
CA GLN A 36 12.27 0.23 11.98
C GLN A 36 13.77 0.50 11.94
N LEU A 37 14.24 1.48 12.70
CA LEU A 37 15.67 1.67 12.96
C LEU A 37 16.16 0.62 13.96
N PRO A 38 17.30 -0.07 13.69
CA PRO A 38 17.84 -1.06 14.61
C PRO A 38 18.08 -0.48 16.01
N GLY A 39 17.59 -1.16 17.04
CA GLY A 39 17.74 -0.74 18.43
C GLY A 39 16.93 0.50 18.83
N SER A 40 15.97 0.96 18.00
CA SER A 40 15.20 2.17 18.23
C SER A 40 13.70 1.95 17.99
N PRO A 41 12.81 2.64 18.74
CA PRO A 41 11.38 2.66 18.44
C PRO A 41 11.03 3.51 17.20
N LEU A 42 12.00 4.29 16.68
CA LEU A 42 11.79 5.16 15.54
C LEU A 42 11.74 4.38 14.23
N VAL A 43 10.99 4.91 13.27
CA VAL A 43 10.82 4.34 11.95
C VAL A 43 11.19 5.34 10.86
N VAL A 44 11.57 4.84 9.69
CA VAL A 44 11.86 5.66 8.50
C VAL A 44 10.91 5.24 7.38
N PRO A 45 10.11 6.16 6.81
CA PRO A 45 9.29 5.85 5.65
C PRO A 45 10.09 5.28 4.49
N LEU A 46 9.52 4.41 3.67
CA LEU A 46 10.25 3.80 2.55
C LEU A 46 10.76 4.82 1.53
N ALA A 47 9.95 5.82 1.18
CA ALA A 47 10.32 6.90 0.27
C ALA A 47 11.19 7.98 0.94
N GLY A 48 11.40 7.89 2.25
CA GLY A 48 12.04 8.91 3.06
C GLY A 48 13.38 8.50 3.67
N ARG A 49 13.99 9.46 4.38
CA ARG A 49 15.21 9.27 5.19
C ARG A 49 15.09 9.79 6.62
N ALA A 50 14.07 10.61 6.90
CA ALA A 50 13.84 11.15 8.23
C ALA A 50 13.23 10.08 9.15
N ALA A 51 13.76 10.00 10.36
CA ALA A 51 13.20 9.14 11.41
C ALA A 51 11.97 9.80 12.03
N LEU A 52 10.95 9.00 12.29
CA LEU A 52 9.66 9.40 12.82
C LEU A 52 9.31 8.52 14.02
N ASP A 53 8.67 9.13 15.02
CA ASP A 53 8.01 8.40 16.10
C ASP A 53 6.52 8.27 15.77
N LEU A 54 6.07 7.04 15.51
CA LEU A 54 4.66 6.76 15.21
C LEU A 54 3.73 6.98 16.40
N GLN A 55 4.26 6.88 17.63
CA GLN A 55 3.50 7.05 18.87
C GLN A 55 3.47 8.50 19.34
N ALA A 56 4.20 9.39 18.68
CA ALA A 56 4.20 10.79 19.06
C ALA A 56 2.81 11.42 18.86
N GLU A 57 2.25 11.94 19.95
CA GLU A 57 0.96 12.63 19.97
C GLU A 57 1.12 14.09 19.52
N GLN A 58 1.49 14.28 18.26
CA GLN A 58 1.67 15.59 17.66
C GLN A 58 0.34 16.14 17.17
N THR A 59 0.09 17.42 17.45
CA THR A 59 -1.13 18.11 17.02
C THR A 59 -1.19 18.32 15.50
N THR A 60 -0.02 18.44 14.85
CA THR A 60 0.11 18.66 13.41
C THR A 60 1.37 17.98 12.87
N VAL A 61 1.21 17.20 11.80
CA VAL A 61 2.33 16.69 11.01
C VAL A 61 2.64 17.69 9.91
N ASP A 62 3.91 18.02 9.69
CA ASP A 62 4.30 18.92 8.61
C ASP A 62 3.99 18.33 7.22
N SER A 63 3.70 19.20 6.26
CA SER A 63 3.27 18.80 4.91
C SER A 63 4.32 17.96 4.17
N GLY A 64 5.61 18.18 4.42
CA GLY A 64 6.70 17.41 3.82
C GLY A 64 6.70 15.96 4.31
N THR A 65 6.58 15.77 5.62
CA THR A 65 6.43 14.46 6.25
C THR A 65 5.16 13.76 5.79
N VAL A 66 4.02 14.45 5.71
CA VAL A 66 2.78 13.87 5.17
C VAL A 66 2.99 13.37 3.75
N ARG A 67 3.62 14.17 2.87
CA ARG A 67 3.89 13.75 1.49
C ARG A 67 4.77 12.50 1.43
N VAL A 68 5.86 12.46 2.20
CA VAL A 68 6.75 11.30 2.26
C VAL A 68 6.05 10.04 2.77
N LEU A 69 5.15 10.16 3.75
CA LEU A 69 4.34 9.05 4.26
C LEU A 69 3.34 8.56 3.20
N LEU A 70 2.72 9.46 2.45
CA LEU A 70 1.83 9.11 1.33
C LEU A 70 2.61 8.48 0.16
N ASP A 71 3.81 8.98 -0.15
CA ASP A 71 4.70 8.37 -1.16
C ASP A 71 5.18 6.97 -0.72
N SER A 72 5.12 6.67 0.58
CA SER A 72 5.40 5.35 1.16
C SER A 72 4.13 4.52 1.38
N SER A 73 2.98 4.96 0.87
CA SER A 73 1.71 4.28 1.07
C SER A 73 1.35 3.31 -0.05
N LEU A 74 0.56 2.30 0.28
CA LEU A 74 -0.02 1.36 -0.67
C LEU A 74 -1.42 0.96 -0.20
N VAL A 75 -2.22 0.48 -1.15
CA VAL A 75 -3.55 -0.09 -0.86
C VAL A 75 -3.46 -1.59 -1.01
N VAL A 76 -3.84 -2.32 0.04
CA VAL A 76 -3.95 -3.77 0.04
C VAL A 76 -5.40 -4.16 -0.15
N HIS A 77 -5.64 -5.14 -1.01
CA HIS A 77 -6.93 -5.77 -1.23
C HIS A 77 -6.82 -7.25 -0.93
N ALA A 78 -7.92 -7.86 -0.46
CA ALA A 78 -8.00 -9.31 -0.41
C ALA A 78 -8.05 -9.85 -1.85
N GLY A 79 -7.22 -10.83 -2.15
CA GLY A 79 -7.09 -11.38 -3.51
C GLY A 79 -6.33 -12.71 -3.49
N GLU A 80 -6.01 -13.22 -4.67
CA GLU A 80 -5.33 -14.51 -4.83
C GLU A 80 -3.95 -14.54 -4.14
N ASP A 81 -3.22 -13.42 -4.18
CA ASP A 81 -1.88 -13.29 -3.59
C ASP A 81 -1.89 -12.90 -2.09
N ILE A 82 -3.01 -12.40 -1.58
CA ILE A 82 -3.11 -11.90 -0.20
C ILE A 82 -4.35 -12.51 0.46
N ALA A 83 -4.07 -13.47 1.33
CA ALA A 83 -5.08 -14.18 2.09
C ALA A 83 -6.00 -13.21 2.86
N PRO A 84 -7.32 -13.45 2.90
CA PRO A 84 -8.28 -12.58 3.60
C PRO A 84 -7.91 -12.33 5.08
N GLN A 85 -7.31 -13.31 5.75
CA GLN A 85 -6.86 -13.21 7.14
C GLN A 85 -5.78 -12.15 7.32
N VAL A 86 -4.91 -11.94 6.32
CA VAL A 86 -3.89 -10.88 6.35
C VAL A 86 -4.58 -9.53 6.25
N VAL A 87 -5.54 -9.37 5.35
CA VAL A 87 -6.29 -8.11 5.19
C VAL A 87 -7.08 -7.80 6.45
N ASP A 88 -7.73 -8.79 7.04
CA ASP A 88 -8.44 -8.65 8.31
C ASP A 88 -7.51 -8.21 9.45
N ALA A 89 -6.35 -8.86 9.58
CA ALA A 89 -5.34 -8.47 10.56
C ALA A 89 -4.82 -7.04 10.32
N LEU A 90 -4.64 -6.62 9.06
CA LEU A 90 -4.25 -5.24 8.71
C LEU A 90 -5.34 -4.23 9.08
N GLN A 91 -6.63 -4.58 8.93
CA GLN A 91 -7.75 -3.72 9.32
C GLN A 91 -7.80 -3.48 10.83
N HIS A 92 -7.49 -4.52 11.60
CA HIS A 92 -7.48 -4.51 13.07
C HIS A 92 -6.26 -3.81 13.67
N MET A 93 -5.24 -3.48 12.88
CA MET A 93 -4.11 -2.67 13.37
C MET A 93 -4.62 -1.31 13.87
N ALA A 94 -4.01 -0.79 14.92
CA ALA A 94 -4.31 0.55 15.39
C ALA A 94 -3.78 1.60 14.39
N VAL A 95 -4.55 2.68 14.17
CA VAL A 95 -4.01 3.88 13.51
C VAL A 95 -3.00 4.52 14.46
N PRO A 96 -1.73 4.71 14.04
CA PRO A 96 -0.73 5.37 14.86
C PRO A 96 -1.16 6.77 15.30
N PRO A 97 -0.86 7.20 16.54
CA PRO A 97 -1.15 8.57 17.01
C PRO A 97 -0.70 9.66 16.03
N LEU A 98 0.52 9.54 15.49
CA LEU A 98 1.05 10.48 14.50
C LEU A 98 0.14 10.66 13.28
N PHE A 99 -0.55 9.59 12.86
CA PHE A 99 -1.39 9.64 11.65
C PHE A 99 -2.75 10.30 11.91
N ARG A 100 -3.25 10.23 13.16
CA ARG A 100 -4.57 10.75 13.53
C ARG A 100 -4.67 12.27 13.36
N SER A 101 -3.56 12.98 13.50
CA SER A 101 -3.49 14.44 13.32
C SER A 101 -3.49 14.90 11.87
N SER A 102 -3.37 13.98 10.90
CA SER A 102 -3.39 14.31 9.47
C SER A 102 -4.66 13.77 8.79
N PRO A 103 -5.45 14.64 8.11
CA PRO A 103 -6.62 14.20 7.37
C PRO A 103 -6.37 13.12 6.32
N TRP A 104 -5.17 13.11 5.75
CA TRP A 104 -4.77 12.18 4.70
C TRP A 104 -4.28 10.84 5.26
N LEU A 105 -3.79 10.81 6.50
CA LEU A 105 -3.19 9.62 7.12
C LEU A 105 -4.09 8.96 8.16
N ARG A 106 -5.13 9.64 8.69
CA ARG A 106 -5.99 9.12 9.76
C ARG A 106 -6.72 7.81 9.45
N ARG A 107 -6.76 7.39 8.18
CA ARG A 107 -7.31 6.10 7.73
C ARG A 107 -6.22 5.06 7.43
N CYS A 108 -4.97 5.46 7.38
CA CYS A 108 -3.83 4.59 7.11
C CYS A 108 -3.41 3.82 8.37
N ARG A 109 -2.87 2.63 8.18
CA ARG A 109 -2.15 1.87 9.20
C ARG A 109 -0.67 1.86 8.87
N ALA A 110 0.20 1.81 9.87
CA ALA A 110 1.63 1.67 9.62
C ALA A 110 2.00 0.20 9.61
N LEU A 111 2.59 -0.30 8.51
CA LEU A 111 3.24 -1.61 8.48
C LEU A 111 4.74 -1.40 8.71
N VAL A 112 5.21 -1.86 9.87
CA VAL A 112 6.60 -1.73 10.27
C VAL A 112 7.39 -2.93 9.74
N LEU A 113 8.32 -2.65 8.83
CA LEU A 113 9.21 -3.63 8.23
C LEU A 113 10.52 -3.70 9.04
N HIS A 114 10.87 -4.91 9.45
CA HIS A 114 12.16 -5.32 10.00
C HIS A 114 12.87 -6.12 8.90
N ASP A 115 14.02 -5.63 8.43
CA ASP A 115 14.77 -6.24 7.32
C ASP A 115 13.94 -6.51 6.05
N GLY A 116 12.98 -5.61 5.76
CA GLY A 116 12.08 -5.70 4.61
C GLY A 116 10.88 -6.63 4.79
N ARG A 117 10.65 -7.15 6.00
CA ARG A 117 9.57 -8.06 6.37
C ARG A 117 8.82 -7.60 7.62
N ALA A 118 7.56 -7.96 7.74
CA ALA A 118 6.73 -7.78 8.93
C ALA A 118 6.07 -9.12 9.26
N VAL A 119 5.75 -9.37 10.52
CA VAL A 119 4.96 -10.54 10.91
C VAL A 119 3.60 -10.05 11.39
N LEU A 120 2.53 -10.59 10.82
CA LEU A 120 1.16 -10.21 11.11
C LEU A 120 0.32 -11.47 11.29
N GLY A 121 -0.18 -11.71 12.51
CA GLY A 121 -1.01 -12.89 12.79
C GLY A 121 -0.32 -14.23 12.48
N GLY A 122 1.00 -14.32 12.64
CA GLY A 122 1.80 -15.51 12.31
C GLY A 122 2.22 -15.61 10.84
N VAL A 123 1.73 -14.71 9.98
CA VAL A 123 2.09 -14.66 8.56
C VAL A 123 3.22 -13.66 8.33
N CYS A 124 4.26 -14.05 7.60
CA CYS A 124 5.33 -13.14 7.23
C CYS A 124 4.95 -12.38 5.95
N ILE A 125 4.96 -11.06 6.02
CA ILE A 125 4.64 -10.17 4.90
C ILE A 125 5.92 -9.44 4.54
N GLY A 126 6.39 -9.58 3.31
CA GLY A 126 7.52 -8.83 2.81
C GLY A 126 7.10 -7.72 1.86
N TYR A 127 7.95 -6.70 1.76
CA TYR A 127 7.85 -5.71 0.69
C TYR A 127 9.16 -5.62 -0.06
N ARG A 128 9.06 -5.61 -1.39
CA ARG A 128 10.22 -5.39 -2.26
C ARG A 128 9.87 -4.40 -3.37
N THR A 129 10.70 -3.37 -3.53
CA THR A 129 10.56 -2.40 -4.62
C THR A 129 10.54 -3.13 -5.97
N GLY A 130 9.58 -2.78 -6.83
CA GLY A 130 9.37 -3.40 -8.15
C GLY A 130 8.54 -4.69 -8.14
N ARG A 131 8.44 -5.40 -7.02
CA ARG A 131 7.55 -6.57 -6.85
C ARG A 131 6.27 -6.24 -6.09
N GLY A 132 6.34 -5.26 -5.18
CA GLY A 132 5.25 -4.91 -4.27
C GLY A 132 5.27 -5.71 -2.98
N LEU A 133 4.10 -5.78 -2.34
CA LEU A 133 3.87 -6.59 -1.14
C LEU A 133 3.78 -8.07 -1.54
N TRP A 134 4.37 -8.95 -0.76
CA TRP A 134 4.26 -10.39 -0.93
C TRP A 134 4.05 -11.05 0.42
N VAL A 135 3.37 -12.18 0.43
CA VAL A 135 3.08 -12.94 1.64
C VAL A 135 3.89 -14.23 1.60
N ASP A 136 4.71 -14.47 2.62
CA ASP A 136 5.29 -15.78 2.90
C ASP A 136 4.27 -16.55 3.72
N HIS A 137 3.68 -17.56 3.10
CA HIS A 137 3.08 -18.64 3.87
C HIS A 137 4.23 -19.51 4.36
N ALA A 138 4.95 -19.03 5.39
CA ALA A 138 5.75 -19.94 6.18
C ALA A 138 4.76 -20.97 6.72
N GLU A 139 4.82 -22.19 6.19
CA GLU A 139 4.07 -23.32 6.72
C GLU A 139 4.40 -23.36 8.21
N VAL A 140 3.43 -22.95 9.03
CA VAL A 140 3.51 -23.16 10.47
C VAL A 140 3.49 -24.68 10.60
N THR A 141 4.69 -25.25 10.66
CA THR A 141 4.87 -26.63 11.05
C THR A 141 4.57 -26.62 12.54
N ASP A 142 3.29 -26.83 12.85
CA ASP A 142 2.83 -27.17 14.19
C ASP A 142 3.60 -28.45 14.58
N GLU A 143 4.55 -28.33 15.51
CA GLU A 143 5.23 -29.46 16.13
C GLU A 143 4.49 -29.87 17.40
#